data_AF-A0A7S1VJX8-F1
#
_entry.id   AF-A0A7S1VJX8-F1
#
_cell.length_a   1.000
_cell.length_b   1.000
_cell.length_c   1.000
_cell.angle_alpha   90.00
_cell.angle_beta   90.00
_cell.angle_gamma   90.00
#
_symmetry.space_group_name_H-M   'P 1'
#
loop_
_entity.id
_entity.type
_entity.pdbx_description
1 polymer ?
#
loop_
_entity_poly.entity_id
_entity_poly.type
_entity_poly.pdbx_seq_one_letter_code
_entity_poly.pdbx_strand_id
1 'polypeptide(L)'
;RASHCRGGGADIMVRCPDVATKYSIRGLTGGIATIQTSSGPVVDSSPLEAWTPEYPSYLQDLRDTQPSNGCSCETGMDRRAINGKEFSEGRILHESYLGAVVERKINGWDHPYHQHVFPFQVISGFQDNSGYDRVGDWHDSVEGRGVIRYRPTEFAGKVMVHCHLLVHEDEGMMAIE
;
A
#
# COMPACT_ATOMS: atom_id res chain seq x y z
N ARG A 1 -15.29 -16.57 -1.17
CA ARG A 1 -14.62 -15.49 -0.40
C ARG A 1 -13.14 -15.61 -0.69
N ALA A 2 -12.61 -14.82 -1.62
CA ALA A 2 -11.18 -14.79 -1.90
C ALA A 2 -10.52 -13.97 -0.79
N SER A 3 -9.78 -14.64 0.08
CA SER A 3 -8.88 -13.98 1.02
C SER A 3 -7.66 -13.51 0.25
N HIS A 4 -7.52 -12.19 0.10
CA HIS A 4 -6.35 -11.55 -0.48
C HIS A 4 -5.12 -11.83 0.40
N CYS A 5 -4.18 -12.65 -0.07
CA CYS A 5 -2.85 -12.73 0.52
C CYS A 5 -1.98 -11.61 -0.08
N ARG A 6 -1.99 -10.42 0.52
CA ARG A 6 -1.02 -9.38 0.22
C ARG A 6 0.26 -9.72 1.01
N GLY A 7 1.24 -10.30 0.33
CA GLY A 7 2.46 -10.81 0.97
C GLY A 7 3.36 -9.66 1.46
N GLY A 8 3.40 -9.43 2.76
CA GLY A 8 4.41 -8.58 3.41
C GLY A 8 5.47 -9.43 4.10
N GLY A 9 6.75 -9.13 3.85
CA GLY A 9 7.85 -9.62 4.68
C GLY A 9 8.04 -8.71 5.89
N ALA A 10 8.36 -9.29 7.05
CA ALA A 10 8.74 -8.54 8.23
C ALA A 10 10.00 -9.15 8.83
N ASP A 11 10.99 -8.31 9.08
CA ASP A 11 12.18 -8.69 9.84
C ASP A 11 11.97 -8.32 11.31
N ILE A 12 12.16 -9.30 12.20
CA ILE A 12 11.95 -9.13 13.64
C ILE A 12 13.27 -9.46 14.35
N MET A 13 13.80 -8.49 15.09
CA MET A 13 14.90 -8.72 16.02
C MET A 13 14.35 -8.92 17.43
N VAL A 14 14.80 -9.97 18.12
CA VAL A 14 14.31 -10.33 19.47
C VAL A 14 15.46 -10.40 20.45
N ARG A 15 15.33 -9.68 21.57
CA ARG A 15 16.25 -9.79 22.73
C ARG A 15 15.74 -10.88 23.67
N CYS A 16 16.57 -11.88 23.96
CA CYS A 16 16.27 -12.97 24.89
C CYS A 16 17.14 -12.82 26.16
N PRO A 17 16.61 -12.23 27.26
CA PRO A 17 17.41 -11.90 28.45
C PRO A 17 17.83 -13.13 29.29
N ASP A 18 17.12 -14.26 29.18
CA ASP A 18 17.32 -15.44 30.02
C ASP A 18 17.85 -16.65 29.23
N VAL A 19 18.67 -17.46 29.89
CA VAL A 19 19.23 -18.73 29.36
C VAL A 19 18.26 -19.88 29.56
N ALA A 20 18.42 -20.96 28.78
CA ALA A 20 17.61 -22.18 28.88
C ALA A 20 16.09 -21.93 28.88
N THR A 21 15.63 -20.85 28.23
CA THR A 21 14.26 -20.33 28.29
C THR A 21 13.63 -20.34 26.90
N LYS A 22 12.30 -20.48 26.83
CA LYS A 22 11.53 -20.41 25.60
C LYS A 22 10.76 -19.10 25.51
N TYR A 23 10.94 -18.36 24.42
CA TYR A 23 10.19 -17.17 24.06
C TYR A 23 9.29 -17.47 22.87
N SER A 24 7.98 -17.26 23.01
CA SER A 24 7.02 -17.45 21.93
C SER A 24 6.64 -16.13 21.29
N ILE A 25 6.88 -16.00 19.98
CA ILE A 25 6.40 -14.92 19.14
C ILE A 25 4.99 -15.29 18.70
N ARG A 26 4.00 -14.46 19.03
CA ARG A 26 2.60 -14.67 18.68
C ARG A 26 2.11 -13.56 17.75
N GLY A 27 1.40 -13.95 16.71
CA GLY A 27 0.63 -13.08 15.84
C GLY A 27 -0.83 -13.04 16.26
N LEU A 28 -1.63 -12.30 15.51
CA LEU A 28 -3.06 -12.11 15.75
C LEU A 28 -3.85 -13.43 15.71
N THR A 29 -3.39 -14.42 14.94
CA THR A 29 -4.10 -15.70 14.74
C THR A 29 -3.45 -16.90 15.44
N GLY A 30 -2.32 -16.73 16.12
CA GLY A 30 -1.63 -17.83 16.80
C GLY A 30 -0.12 -17.63 17.00
N GLY A 31 0.58 -18.71 17.37
CA GLY A 31 2.04 -18.70 17.46
C GLY A 31 2.69 -18.60 16.08
N ILE A 32 3.61 -17.67 15.91
CA ILE A 32 4.40 -17.49 14.68
C ILE A 32 5.70 -18.30 14.79
N ALA A 33 6.42 -18.15 15.89
CA ALA A 33 7.71 -18.80 16.11
C ALA A 33 8.01 -18.97 17.61
N THR A 34 8.94 -19.87 17.93
CA THR A 34 9.48 -20.01 19.29
C THR A 34 11.00 -19.95 19.22
N ILE A 35 11.59 -19.09 20.04
CA ILE A 35 13.03 -19.00 20.24
C ILE A 35 13.36 -19.74 21.54
N GLN A 36 14.26 -20.70 21.47
CA GLN A 36 14.76 -21.41 22.65
C GLN A 36 16.22 -21.04 22.88
N THR A 37 16.52 -20.41 24.02
CA THR A 37 17.90 -20.09 24.40
C THR A 37 18.60 -21.33 24.98
N SER A 38 19.90 -21.45 24.72
CA SER A 38 20.76 -22.49 25.30
C SER A 38 21.20 -22.11 26.72
N SER A 39 21.88 -23.00 27.43
CA SER A 39 22.43 -22.77 28.78
C SER A 39 23.78 -22.02 28.78
N GLY A 40 24.19 -21.43 27.66
CA GLY A 40 25.40 -20.63 27.56
C GLY A 40 25.27 -19.27 28.27
N PRO A 41 26.38 -18.54 28.47
CA PRO A 41 26.34 -17.23 29.11
C PRO A 41 25.54 -16.22 28.27
N VAL A 42 24.78 -15.35 28.94
CA VAL A 42 24.10 -14.22 28.29
C VAL A 42 25.15 -13.24 27.78
N VAL A 43 25.09 -12.91 26.50
CA VAL A 43 25.91 -11.84 25.91
C VAL A 43 25.13 -10.54 26.04
N ASP A 44 25.76 -9.52 26.61
CA ASP A 44 25.16 -8.20 26.68
C ASP A 44 24.92 -7.63 25.28
N SER A 45 23.76 -6.98 25.11
CA SER A 45 23.44 -6.21 23.91
C SER A 45 23.05 -4.79 24.30
N SER A 46 23.58 -3.81 23.58
CA SER A 46 23.11 -2.44 23.66
C SER A 46 21.77 -2.29 22.91
N PRO A 47 20.92 -1.32 23.29
CA PRO A 47 19.83 -0.89 22.42
C PRO A 47 20.37 -0.60 21.02
N LEU A 48 19.62 -0.99 20.00
CA LEU A 48 19.88 -0.52 18.65
C LEU A 48 19.76 1.01 18.65
N GLU A 49 20.64 1.68 17.91
CA GLU A 49 20.45 3.08 17.63
C GLU A 49 19.13 3.28 16.89
N ALA A 50 18.43 4.38 17.20
CA ALA A 50 17.23 4.73 16.49
C ALA A 50 17.57 4.91 15.00
N TRP A 51 17.07 4.02 14.16
CA TRP A 51 17.25 4.11 12.73
C TRP A 51 16.21 5.04 12.13
N THR A 52 16.68 6.00 11.33
CA THR A 52 15.81 6.86 10.51
C THR A 52 15.95 6.38 9.07
N PRO A 53 14.92 5.74 8.48
CA PRO A 53 14.97 5.35 7.07
C PRO A 53 15.14 6.57 6.16
N GLU A 54 16.08 6.47 5.22
CA GLU A 54 16.14 7.38 4.07
C GLU A 54 15.19 6.86 3.00
N TYR A 55 13.99 7.45 2.94
CA TYR A 55 13.01 7.11 1.92
C TYR A 55 13.39 7.73 0.57
N PRO A 56 13.18 7.02 -0.55
CA PRO A 56 13.21 7.61 -1.89
C PRO A 56 12.27 8.82 -2.00
N SER A 57 12.51 9.70 -2.96
CA SER A 57 11.70 10.92 -3.14
C SER A 57 10.21 10.65 -3.38
N TYR A 58 9.87 9.49 -3.92
CA TYR A 58 8.48 9.07 -4.18
C TYR A 58 7.77 8.47 -2.96
N LEU A 59 8.48 8.19 -1.85
CA LEU A 59 7.92 7.67 -0.58
C LEU A 59 7.96 8.69 0.57
N GLN A 60 8.13 9.99 0.25
CA GLN A 60 8.08 11.06 1.26
C GLN A 60 6.66 11.26 1.76
N ASP A 61 6.46 11.51 3.05
CA ASP A 61 5.12 11.70 3.64
C ASP A 61 4.33 12.84 2.96
N LEU A 62 3.17 12.51 2.40
CA LEU A 62 2.29 13.40 1.63
C LEU A 62 1.04 13.82 2.39
N ARG A 63 0.86 13.41 3.66
CA ARG A 63 -0.36 13.70 4.45
C ARG A 63 -0.67 15.20 4.54
N ASP A 64 0.36 16.01 4.79
CA ASP A 64 0.24 17.47 4.90
C ASP A 64 0.55 18.20 3.59
N THR A 65 0.91 17.47 2.53
CA THR A 65 1.30 18.04 1.23
C THR A 65 0.09 18.17 0.31
N GLN A 66 -0.22 19.39 -0.12
CA GLN A 66 -1.35 19.65 -1.03
C GLN A 66 -1.09 19.07 -2.44
N PRO A 67 -2.15 18.61 -3.14
CA PRO A 67 -2.03 18.20 -4.53
C PRO A 67 -1.54 19.35 -5.40
N SER A 68 -0.76 19.00 -6.41
CA SER A 68 -0.32 19.94 -7.43
C SER A 68 -1.52 20.44 -8.25
N ASN A 69 -1.40 21.65 -8.82
CA ASN A 69 -2.48 22.27 -9.59
C ASN A 69 -2.92 21.37 -10.75
N GLY A 70 -4.21 21.02 -10.79
CA GLY A 70 -4.77 20.10 -11.80
C GLY A 70 -4.55 18.61 -11.53
N CYS A 71 -3.85 18.22 -10.46
CA CYS A 71 -3.54 16.82 -10.15
C CYS A 71 -4.46 16.20 -9.08
N SER A 72 -5.69 16.73 -8.90
CA SER A 72 -6.70 16.17 -8.00
C SER A 72 -7.82 15.49 -8.78
N CYS A 73 -7.78 14.17 -8.75
CA CYS A 73 -8.62 13.14 -9.38
C CYS A 73 -9.91 12.70 -8.70
N GLU A 74 -11.02 12.45 -9.41
CA GLU A 74 -12.00 11.42 -8.99
C GLU A 74 -11.83 10.14 -9.84
N THR A 75 -11.87 8.99 -9.17
CA THR A 75 -11.80 7.66 -9.79
C THR A 75 -12.85 6.75 -9.17
N GLY A 76 -13.91 6.47 -9.92
CA GLY A 76 -14.99 5.54 -9.55
C GLY A 76 -14.88 4.21 -10.30
N MET A 77 -15.19 3.12 -9.61
CA MET A 77 -15.14 1.76 -10.16
C MET A 77 -16.51 1.11 -9.99
N ASP A 78 -17.19 0.85 -11.10
CA ASP A 78 -18.51 0.23 -11.13
C ASP A 78 -18.76 -0.36 -12.54
N ARG A 79 -19.65 -1.33 -12.66
CA ARG A 79 -20.12 -1.92 -13.94
C ARG A 79 -19.00 -2.27 -14.92
N ARG A 80 -17.94 -2.93 -14.42
CA ARG A 80 -16.78 -3.36 -15.23
C ARG A 80 -16.05 -2.20 -15.93
N ALA A 81 -16.11 -1.01 -15.35
CA ALA A 81 -15.59 0.21 -15.95
C ALA A 81 -14.92 1.13 -14.91
N ILE A 82 -14.01 1.98 -15.38
CA ILE A 82 -13.44 3.07 -14.57
C ILE A 82 -14.00 4.40 -15.09
N ASN A 83 -14.58 5.18 -14.18
CA ASN A 83 -15.33 6.41 -14.49
C ASN A 83 -16.44 6.17 -15.54
N GLY A 84 -17.10 5.00 -15.47
CA GLY A 84 -18.19 4.61 -16.37
C GLY A 84 -17.76 4.33 -17.82
N LYS A 85 -16.46 4.15 -18.06
CA LYS A 85 -15.88 3.81 -19.35
C LYS A 85 -15.05 2.53 -19.24
N GLU A 86 -15.34 1.58 -20.12
CA GLU A 86 -14.48 0.41 -20.33
C GLU A 86 -13.10 0.83 -20.85
N PHE A 87 -12.16 -0.10 -20.77
CA PHE A 87 -10.81 0.08 -21.27
C PHE A 87 -10.80 0.39 -22.77
N SER A 88 -9.95 1.34 -23.16
CA SER A 88 -9.64 1.65 -24.55
C SER A 88 -8.22 2.19 -24.62
N GLU A 89 -7.38 1.63 -25.48
CA GLU A 89 -5.95 1.96 -25.57
C GLU A 89 -5.66 3.45 -25.85
N GLY A 90 -6.61 4.13 -26.50
CA GLY A 90 -6.50 5.56 -26.83
C GLY A 90 -7.03 6.50 -25.74
N ARG A 91 -7.61 5.98 -24.65
CA ARG A 91 -8.26 6.79 -23.61
C ARG A 91 -7.36 6.92 -22.39
N ILE A 92 -6.95 8.14 -22.12
CA ILE A 92 -6.29 8.51 -20.86
C ILE A 92 -7.35 8.82 -19.81
N LEU A 93 -7.20 8.25 -18.63
CA LEU A 93 -8.08 8.50 -17.49
C LEU A 93 -7.81 9.90 -16.92
N HIS A 94 -6.54 10.14 -16.61
CA HIS A 94 -6.02 11.36 -16.03
C HIS A 94 -4.59 11.57 -16.53
N GLU A 95 -4.13 12.82 -16.63
CA GLU A 95 -2.73 13.11 -16.91
C GLU A 95 -2.07 13.70 -15.66
N SER A 96 -0.83 13.29 -15.39
CA SER A 96 0.01 13.88 -14.36
C SER A 96 1.42 14.13 -14.90
N TYR A 97 2.22 14.93 -14.20
CA TYR A 97 3.59 15.25 -14.60
C TYR A 97 4.58 14.84 -13.51
N LEU A 98 5.82 14.54 -13.92
CA LEU A 98 6.85 14.14 -12.98
C LEU A 98 7.09 15.20 -11.91
N GLY A 99 7.15 14.76 -10.66
CA GLY A 99 7.32 15.58 -9.48
C GLY A 99 6.03 16.18 -8.93
N ALA A 100 4.89 16.02 -9.61
CA ALA A 100 3.58 16.43 -9.09
C ALA A 100 3.21 15.61 -7.85
N VAL A 101 2.46 16.22 -6.94
CA VAL A 101 1.71 15.49 -5.91
C VAL A 101 0.34 15.23 -6.48
N VAL A 102 0.04 13.96 -6.76
CA VAL A 102 -1.21 13.54 -7.38
C VAL A 102 -2.14 13.04 -6.29
N GLU A 103 -3.36 13.56 -6.24
CA GLU A 103 -4.42 13.10 -5.34
C GLU A 103 -5.49 12.34 -6.12
N ARG A 104 -5.92 11.19 -5.61
CA ARG A 104 -7.05 10.44 -6.15
C ARG A 104 -8.10 10.23 -5.07
N LYS A 105 -9.32 10.66 -5.36
CA LYS A 105 -10.53 10.38 -4.58
C LYS A 105 -11.17 9.13 -5.16
N ILE A 106 -10.96 8.01 -4.49
CA ILE A 106 -11.36 6.69 -4.96
C ILE A 106 -12.75 6.36 -4.42
N ASN A 107 -13.61 5.90 -5.32
CA ASN A 107 -14.92 5.35 -5.03
C ASN A 107 -15.00 3.92 -5.59
N GLY A 108 -14.35 2.97 -4.90
CA GLY A 108 -14.21 1.58 -5.34
C GLY A 108 -15.25 0.61 -4.75
N TRP A 109 -15.82 0.90 -3.57
CA TRP A 109 -16.69 -0.04 -2.85
C TRP A 109 -16.02 -1.41 -2.67
N ASP A 110 -16.57 -2.48 -3.23
CA ASP A 110 -16.05 -3.85 -3.25
C ASP A 110 -15.16 -4.15 -4.48
N HIS A 111 -14.80 -3.13 -5.25
CA HIS A 111 -13.81 -3.19 -6.32
C HIS A 111 -12.47 -2.64 -5.82
N PRO A 112 -11.46 -3.51 -5.57
CA PRO A 112 -10.15 -3.07 -5.12
C PRO A 112 -9.45 -2.29 -6.24
N TYR A 113 -9.04 -1.07 -5.95
CA TYR A 113 -8.22 -0.23 -6.82
C TYR A 113 -6.77 -0.69 -6.75
N HIS A 114 -6.11 -0.83 -7.89
CA HIS A 114 -4.67 -1.05 -8.01
C HIS A 114 -4.08 -0.10 -9.06
N GLN A 115 -2.89 0.44 -8.77
CA GLN A 115 -2.11 1.23 -9.72
C GLN A 115 -0.70 0.68 -9.87
N HIS A 116 -0.19 0.68 -11.09
CA HIS A 116 1.16 0.22 -11.39
C HIS A 116 2.21 1.30 -11.08
N VAL A 117 3.47 0.87 -11.00
CA VAL A 117 4.68 1.70 -10.95
C VAL A 117 4.88 2.51 -9.66
N PHE A 118 3.90 3.34 -9.28
CA PHE A 118 4.04 4.25 -8.16
C PHE A 118 3.21 3.78 -6.96
N PRO A 119 3.82 3.49 -5.80
CA PRO A 119 3.08 3.34 -4.56
C PRO A 119 2.40 4.65 -4.19
N PHE A 120 1.31 4.56 -3.43
CA PHE A 120 0.57 5.70 -2.91
C PHE A 120 0.41 5.61 -1.40
N GLN A 121 0.28 6.77 -0.78
CA GLN A 121 0.00 6.91 0.64
C GLN A 121 -1.50 7.09 0.87
N VAL A 122 -2.05 6.39 1.86
CA VAL A 122 -3.43 6.59 2.30
C VAL A 122 -3.55 7.88 3.09
N ILE A 123 -4.42 8.79 2.62
CA ILE A 123 -4.66 10.11 3.25
C ILE A 123 -5.92 10.07 4.12
N SER A 124 -6.97 9.41 3.65
CA SER A 124 -8.21 9.22 4.41
C SER A 124 -9.05 8.07 3.85
N GLY A 125 -9.98 7.54 4.64
CA GLY A 125 -10.89 6.47 4.20
C GLY A 125 -10.24 5.09 4.21
N PHE A 126 -10.79 4.17 3.39
CA PHE A 126 -10.39 2.76 3.22
C PHE A 126 -10.39 1.88 4.49
N GLN A 127 -10.74 2.44 5.65
CA GLN A 127 -10.78 1.70 6.90
C GLN A 127 -11.80 0.56 6.82
N ASP A 128 -11.28 -0.66 6.77
CA ASP A 128 -12.02 -1.87 7.07
C ASP A 128 -11.85 -2.22 8.56
N ASN A 129 -12.58 -3.24 9.02
CA ASN A 129 -12.45 -3.72 10.41
C ASN A 129 -11.13 -4.49 10.65
N SER A 130 -10.26 -4.65 9.64
CA SER A 130 -8.98 -5.35 9.80
C SER A 130 -7.87 -4.44 10.33
N GLY A 131 -8.01 -3.12 10.12
CA GLY A 131 -7.01 -2.13 10.51
C GLY A 131 -5.73 -2.21 9.66
N TYR A 132 -5.82 -2.80 8.46
CA TYR A 132 -4.68 -2.98 7.55
C TYR A 132 -4.38 -1.72 6.73
N ASP A 133 -5.40 -1.08 6.12
CA ASP A 133 -5.22 0.12 5.29
C ASP A 133 -5.35 1.39 6.17
N ARG A 134 -4.29 1.77 6.90
CA ARG A 134 -4.35 2.92 7.82
C ARG A 134 -3.86 4.20 7.17
N VAL A 135 -4.34 5.32 7.69
CA VAL A 135 -3.86 6.65 7.28
C VAL A 135 -2.36 6.77 7.51
N GLY A 136 -1.63 7.09 6.45
CA GLY A 136 -0.17 7.19 6.42
C GLY A 136 0.54 5.96 5.85
N ASP A 137 -0.13 4.81 5.75
CA ASP A 137 0.44 3.60 5.19
C ASP A 137 0.59 3.76 3.66
N TRP A 138 1.64 3.13 3.12
CA TRP A 138 1.94 3.11 1.70
C TRP A 138 1.51 1.78 1.08
N HIS A 139 0.76 1.84 -0.01
CA HIS A 139 0.20 0.69 -0.70
C HIS A 139 0.28 0.88 -2.22
N ASP A 140 0.08 -0.20 -2.97
CA ASP A 140 -0.19 -0.17 -4.42
C ASP A 140 -1.66 -0.52 -4.73
N SER A 141 -2.40 -0.95 -3.72
CA SER A 141 -3.78 -1.44 -3.84
C SER A 141 -4.58 -1.12 -2.59
N VAL A 142 -5.85 -0.73 -2.74
CA VAL A 142 -6.78 -0.47 -1.62
C VAL A 142 -8.22 -0.83 -2.02
N GLU A 143 -9.04 -1.21 -1.06
CA GLU A 143 -10.47 -1.48 -1.27
C GLU A 143 -11.33 -0.45 -0.53
N GLY A 144 -12.50 -0.10 -1.08
CA GLY A 144 -13.41 0.85 -0.45
C GLY A 144 -13.37 2.27 -1.02
N ARG A 145 -13.55 3.25 -0.13
CA ARG A 145 -13.70 4.68 -0.50
C ARG A 145 -12.75 5.52 0.34
N GLY A 146 -12.06 6.45 -0.29
CA GLY A 146 -11.08 7.28 0.40
C GLY A 146 -10.24 8.14 -0.52
N VAL A 147 -9.17 8.70 0.04
CA VAL A 147 -8.23 9.58 -0.66
C VAL A 147 -6.83 9.02 -0.52
N ILE A 148 -6.12 8.94 -1.65
CA ILE A 148 -4.70 8.58 -1.71
C ILE A 148 -3.90 9.72 -2.34
N ARG A 149 -2.59 9.76 -2.05
CA ARG A 149 -1.64 10.61 -2.77
C ARG A 149 -0.37 9.85 -3.15
N TYR A 150 0.21 10.21 -4.28
CA TYR A 150 1.52 9.69 -4.74
C TYR A 150 2.29 10.76 -5.50
N ARG A 151 3.55 10.47 -5.78
CA ARG A 151 4.45 11.37 -6.51
C ARG A 151 5.18 10.60 -7.62
N PRO A 152 4.79 10.73 -8.90
CA PRO A 152 5.52 10.12 -9.99
C PRO A 152 6.86 10.84 -10.18
N THR A 153 8.01 10.16 -10.03
CA THR A 153 9.33 10.81 -10.15
C THR A 153 10.25 10.23 -11.22
N GLU A 154 10.02 8.99 -11.67
CA GLU A 154 11.01 8.24 -12.46
C GLU A 154 10.49 7.79 -13.83
N PHE A 155 9.18 7.55 -13.97
CA PHE A 155 8.58 7.01 -15.19
C PHE A 155 7.52 7.97 -15.74
N ALA A 156 7.77 8.53 -16.93
CA ALA A 156 6.87 9.44 -17.64
C ALA A 156 6.00 8.74 -18.71
N GLY A 157 5.94 7.40 -18.67
CA GLY A 157 5.16 6.61 -19.61
C GLY A 157 3.74 6.33 -19.12
N LYS A 158 3.02 5.54 -19.90
CA LYS A 158 1.66 5.06 -19.60
C LYS A 158 1.68 4.08 -18.44
N VAL A 159 0.84 4.31 -17.43
CA VAL A 159 0.68 3.45 -16.25
C VAL A 159 -0.73 2.86 -16.26
N MET A 160 -0.84 1.58 -15.88
CA MET A 160 -2.14 0.94 -15.76
C MET A 160 -2.73 1.17 -14.37
N VAL A 161 -4.03 1.47 -14.35
CA VAL A 161 -4.87 1.41 -13.15
C VAL A 161 -6.05 0.47 -13.43
N HIS A 162 -6.38 -0.40 -12.48
CA HIS A 162 -7.44 -1.37 -12.71
C HIS A 162 -8.07 -1.90 -11.43
N CYS A 163 -9.18 -2.61 -11.60
CA CYS A 163 -9.72 -3.47 -10.56
C CYS A 163 -8.79 -4.65 -10.34
N HIS A 164 -8.46 -4.96 -9.09
CA HIS A 164 -7.64 -6.11 -8.75
C HIS A 164 -8.46 -7.42 -8.68
N LEU A 165 -9.75 -7.38 -9.05
CA LEU A 165 -10.52 -8.57 -9.37
C LEU A 165 -10.28 -8.89 -10.85
N LEU A 166 -9.43 -9.89 -11.12
CA LEU A 166 -8.96 -10.23 -12.47
C LEU A 166 -10.07 -10.39 -13.50
N VAL A 167 -11.22 -10.97 -13.12
CA VAL A 167 -12.37 -11.10 -14.05
C VAL A 167 -12.90 -9.73 -14.48
N HIS A 168 -12.93 -8.75 -13.58
CA HIS A 168 -13.36 -7.39 -13.92
C HIS A 168 -12.29 -6.64 -14.71
N GLU A 169 -11.01 -6.88 -14.43
CA GLU A 169 -9.87 -6.37 -15.22
C GLU A 169 -10.00 -6.82 -16.69
N ASP A 170 -10.13 -8.13 -16.92
CA ASP A 170 -10.26 -8.74 -18.24
C ASP A 170 -11.51 -8.25 -18.99
N GLU A 171 -12.59 -7.93 -18.26
CA GLU A 171 -13.83 -7.38 -18.83
C GLU A 171 -13.77 -5.87 -19.08
N GLY A 172 -12.64 -5.22 -18.82
CA GLY A 172 -12.39 -3.82 -19.18
C GLY A 172 -12.45 -2.82 -18.03
N MET A 173 -12.46 -3.26 -16.77
CA MET A 173 -12.34 -2.38 -15.58
C MET A 173 -10.88 -1.94 -15.38
N MET A 174 -10.31 -1.34 -16.43
CA MET A 174 -8.95 -0.83 -16.50
C MET A 174 -8.94 0.55 -17.17
N ALA A 175 -7.90 1.31 -16.92
CA ALA A 175 -7.61 2.54 -17.64
C ALA A 175 -6.11 2.81 -17.68
N ILE A 176 -5.73 3.69 -18.62
CA ILE A 176 -4.37 4.20 -18.74
C ILE A 176 -4.31 5.56 -18.05
N GLU A 177 -3.28 5.77 -17.26
CA GLU A 177 -2.85 7.05 -16.73
C GLU A 177 -1.53 7.50 -17.38
#